data_AF-A0A399STM8-F1
#
_entry.id   AF-A0A399STM8-F1
#
_cell.length_a   1.000
_cell.length_b   1.000
_cell.length_c   1.000
_cell.angle_alpha   90.00
_cell.angle_beta   90.00
_cell.angle_gamma   90.00
#
_symmetry.space_group_name_H-M   'P 1'
#
loop_
_entity.id
_entity.type
_entity.pdbx_description
1 polymer ?
#
loop_
_entity_poly.entity_id
_entity_poly.type
_entity_poly.pdbx_seq_one_letter_code
_entity_poly.pdbx_strand_id
1 'polypeptide(L)'
;MKLFDKIIFASFIVNLIFIISILFLPAFAILSPEIFDKIFFSDDRAMFNLIAMPLNFIIVFFWGYCIWFLFKYDKYSKSIFPLFFFNMFYAPIYYYRVKIKKRPLRNTINKPESKTPSANLIEESDFEKMTRESIMGILELWSSKVEQIKYQESQADINVTEELFQQWNDLFIVDSKEIRETFSNQEFALLVQFDKQIHDNYEKLNQNFIELNDFVETDEWKELNLLATKIFKELNEK
;
A
#
# COMPACT_ATOMS: atom_id res chain seq x y z
N MET A 1 9.36 -19.39 13.41
CA MET A 1 9.66 -17.96 13.64
C MET A 1 10.90 -17.57 12.85
N LYS A 2 10.83 -16.51 12.04
CA LYS A 2 12.01 -16.00 11.32
C LYS A 2 13.03 -15.48 12.34
N LEU A 3 14.33 -15.48 12.01
CA LEU A 3 15.40 -14.98 12.89
C LEU A 3 15.07 -13.59 13.46
N PHE A 4 14.45 -12.76 12.63
CA PHE A 4 14.00 -11.43 12.98
C PHE A 4 12.97 -11.40 14.12
N ASP A 5 11.98 -12.31 14.11
CA ASP A 5 10.97 -12.40 15.17
C ASP A 5 11.59 -12.78 16.52
N LYS A 6 12.66 -13.59 16.50
CA LYS A 6 13.39 -13.98 17.72
C LYS A 6 14.13 -12.79 18.33
N ILE A 7 14.75 -11.96 17.49
CA ILE A 7 15.45 -10.73 17.92
C ILE A 7 14.46 -9.74 18.53
N ILE A 8 13.29 -9.58 17.91
CA ILE A 8 12.22 -8.72 18.43
C ILE A 8 11.74 -9.21 19.80
N PHE A 9 11.48 -10.52 19.93
CA PHE A 9 11.03 -11.10 21.19
C PHE A 9 12.10 -10.98 22.29
N ALA A 10 13.37 -11.23 21.97
CA ALA A 10 14.48 -11.04 22.90
C ALA A 10 14.56 -9.58 23.38
N SER A 11 14.42 -8.62 22.47
CA SER A 11 14.40 -7.18 22.78
C SER A 11 13.23 -6.81 23.71
N PHE A 12 12.06 -7.45 23.52
CA PHE A 12 10.91 -7.28 24.42
C PHE A 12 11.20 -7.80 25.84
N ILE A 13 11.80 -8.98 25.98
CA ILE A 13 12.15 -9.57 27.29
C ILE A 13 13.19 -8.71 28.00
N VAL A 14 14.21 -8.24 27.30
CA VAL A 14 15.24 -7.34 27.86
C VAL A 14 14.60 -6.06 28.39
N ASN A 15 13.64 -5.47 27.67
CA ASN A 15 12.96 -4.26 28.16
C ASN A 15 12.08 -4.54 29.38
N LEU A 16 11.38 -5.68 29.41
CA LEU A 16 10.59 -6.04 30.58
C LEU A 16 11.48 -6.16 31.84
N ILE A 17 12.63 -6.80 31.70
CA ILE A 17 13.62 -6.92 32.78
C ILE A 17 14.13 -5.53 33.21
N PHE A 18 14.42 -4.65 32.26
CA PHE A 18 14.91 -3.30 32.53
C PHE A 18 13.89 -2.43 33.27
N ILE A 19 12.62 -2.48 32.88
CA ILE A 19 11.54 -1.78 33.60
C ILE A 19 11.44 -2.28 35.03
N ILE A 20 11.46 -3.61 35.20
CA ILE A 20 11.45 -4.24 36.52
C ILE A 20 12.64 -3.74 37.33
N SER A 21 13.86 -3.74 36.78
CA SER A 21 15.05 -3.30 37.52
C SER A 21 14.98 -1.83 37.94
N ILE A 22 14.43 -0.94 37.10
CA ILE A 22 14.21 0.47 37.48
C ILE A 22 13.20 0.57 38.63
N LEU A 23 12.09 -0.18 38.56
CA LEU A 23 11.06 -0.14 39.60
C LEU A 23 11.57 -0.67 40.95
N PHE A 24 12.50 -1.63 40.94
CA PHE A 24 13.12 -2.17 42.15
C PHE A 24 14.30 -1.34 42.67
N LEU A 25 14.85 -0.40 41.88
CA LEU A 25 16.02 0.39 42.27
C LEU A 25 15.81 1.22 43.56
N PRO A 26 14.66 1.90 43.78
CA PRO A 26 14.41 2.61 45.04
C PRO A 26 14.33 1.67 46.24
N ALA A 27 13.72 0.49 46.07
CA ALA A 27 13.66 -0.52 47.12
C ALA A 27 15.06 -1.05 47.45
N PHE A 28 15.91 -1.25 46.45
CA PHE A 28 17.30 -1.64 46.65
C PHE A 28 18.10 -0.55 47.40
N ALA A 29 17.91 0.72 47.06
CA ALA A 29 18.55 1.84 47.77
C ALA A 29 18.14 1.90 49.26
N ILE A 30 16.89 1.58 49.57
CA ILE A 30 16.39 1.55 50.96
C ILE A 30 16.88 0.31 51.72
N LEU A 31 16.84 -0.86 51.09
CA LEU A 31 17.18 -2.14 51.73
C LEU A 31 18.69 -2.35 51.86
N SER A 32 19.50 -1.69 51.03
CA SER A 32 20.95 -1.90 50.97
C SER A 32 21.70 -0.60 50.62
N PRO A 33 21.59 0.45 51.47
CA PRO A 33 22.13 1.77 51.18
C PRO A 33 23.66 1.78 50.99
N GLU A 34 24.41 1.04 51.82
CA GLU A 34 25.87 0.99 51.71
C GLU A 34 26.36 0.42 50.37
N ILE A 35 25.68 -0.60 49.86
CA ILE A 35 26.00 -1.22 48.57
C ILE A 35 25.57 -0.28 47.44
N PHE A 36 24.40 0.36 47.57
CA PHE A 36 23.92 1.33 46.60
C PHE A 36 24.90 2.50 46.47
N ASP A 37 25.32 3.09 47.59
CA ASP A 37 26.24 4.23 47.59
C ASP A 37 27.61 3.83 47.04
N LYS A 38 28.10 2.63 47.36
CA LYS A 38 29.34 2.12 46.78
C LYS A 38 29.28 1.90 45.27
N ILE A 39 28.10 1.62 44.70
CA ILE A 39 27.95 1.39 43.25
C ILE A 39 27.70 2.70 42.50
N PHE A 40 26.90 3.61 43.07
CA PHE A 40 26.41 4.81 42.37
C PHE A 40 27.14 6.10 42.77
N PHE A 41 27.74 6.15 43.96
CA PHE A 41 28.39 7.33 44.52
C PHE A 41 29.86 7.08 44.93
N SER A 42 30.48 5.96 44.53
CA SER A 42 31.90 5.74 44.80
C SER A 42 32.78 6.78 44.10
N ASP A 43 33.80 7.26 44.81
CA ASP A 43 34.86 8.11 44.25
C ASP A 43 35.56 7.44 43.06
N ASP A 44 35.65 6.10 43.09
CA ASP A 44 36.10 5.30 41.96
C ASP A 44 34.98 5.16 40.92
N ARG A 45 35.00 6.05 39.93
CA ARG A 45 34.09 6.02 38.78
C ARG A 45 34.31 4.80 37.88
N ALA A 46 35.40 4.04 38.04
CA ALA A 46 35.68 2.88 37.18
C ALA A 46 34.61 1.80 37.34
N MET A 47 34.18 1.50 38.56
CA MET A 47 33.16 0.48 38.82
C MET A 47 31.78 0.90 38.31
N PHE A 48 31.40 2.17 38.55
CA PHE A 48 30.19 2.75 37.99
C PHE A 48 30.21 2.72 36.46
N ASN A 49 31.29 3.17 35.81
CA ASN A 49 31.41 3.18 34.35
C ASN A 49 31.39 1.76 33.76
N LEU A 50 32.02 0.79 34.42
CA LEU A 50 32.06 -0.60 33.96
C LEU A 50 30.65 -1.23 33.92
N ILE A 51 29.75 -0.81 34.81
CA ILE A 51 28.36 -1.29 34.87
C ILE A 51 27.43 -0.41 34.02
N ALA A 52 27.55 0.91 34.14
CA ALA A 52 26.67 1.88 33.50
C ALA A 52 26.89 1.95 31.99
N MET A 53 28.12 1.79 31.49
CA MET A 53 28.41 1.93 30.06
C MET A 53 27.79 0.81 29.21
N PRO A 54 27.91 -0.49 29.56
CA PRO A 54 27.19 -1.55 28.85
C PRO A 54 25.68 -1.39 28.95
N LEU A 55 25.17 -1.00 30.12
CA LEU A 55 23.75 -0.77 30.33
C LEU A 55 23.22 0.38 29.45
N ASN A 56 23.95 1.49 29.37
CA ASN A 56 23.64 2.62 28.50
C ASN A 56 23.67 2.22 27.02
N PHE A 57 24.62 1.37 26.60
CA PHE A 57 24.65 0.82 25.24
C PHE A 57 23.40 -0.01 24.93
N ILE A 58 22.97 -0.86 25.86
CA ILE A 58 21.74 -1.66 25.72
C ILE A 58 20.52 -0.72 25.62
N ILE A 59 20.45 0.32 26.45
CA ILE A 59 19.37 1.32 26.43
C ILE A 59 19.34 2.08 25.10
N VAL A 60 20.48 2.51 24.58
CA VAL A 60 20.56 3.24 23.30
C VAL A 60 20.19 2.34 22.13
N PHE A 61 20.69 1.11 22.08
CA PHE A 61 20.33 0.14 21.05
C PHE A 61 18.83 -0.18 21.10
N PHE A 62 18.28 -0.30 22.31
CA PHE A 62 16.86 -0.50 22.56
C PHE A 62 16.02 0.71 22.10
N TRP A 63 16.46 1.93 22.40
CA TRP A 63 15.80 3.16 21.96
C TRP A 63 15.77 3.26 20.43
N GLY A 64 16.89 2.94 19.77
CA GLY A 64 16.98 2.87 18.31
C GLY A 64 16.04 1.81 17.72
N TYR A 65 15.95 0.64 18.34
CA TYR A 65 15.01 -0.41 17.93
C TYR A 65 13.55 0.05 18.05
N CYS A 66 13.18 0.70 19.16
CA CYS A 66 11.83 1.23 19.35
C CYS A 66 11.47 2.29 18.29
N ILE A 67 12.39 3.19 17.97
CA ILE A 67 12.22 4.17 16.89
C ILE A 67 12.04 3.48 15.54
N TRP A 68 12.90 2.53 15.22
CA TRP A 68 12.80 1.77 13.97
C TRP A 68 11.46 1.02 13.87
N PHE A 69 11.05 0.36 14.96
CA PHE A 69 9.79 -0.37 15.03
C PHE A 69 8.58 0.56 14.84
N LEU A 70 8.62 1.76 15.45
CA LEU A 70 7.61 2.79 15.26
C LEU A 70 7.49 3.23 13.81
N PHE A 71 8.62 3.56 13.18
CA PHE A 71 8.63 3.97 11.78
C PHE A 71 8.12 2.87 10.84
N LYS A 72 8.39 1.60 11.17
CA LYS A 72 7.97 0.47 10.34
C LYS A 72 6.50 0.11 10.48
N TYR A 73 5.95 0.14 11.70
CA TYR A 73 4.62 -0.41 11.97
C TYR A 73 3.57 0.62 12.37
N ASP A 74 3.97 1.83 12.79
CA ASP A 74 3.04 2.80 13.40
C ASP A 74 3.36 4.27 13.05
N LYS A 75 3.85 4.51 11.82
CA LYS A 75 4.26 5.84 11.30
C LYS A 75 3.16 6.92 11.38
N TYR A 76 1.90 6.54 11.59
CA TYR A 76 0.74 7.43 11.46
C TYR A 76 -0.26 7.36 12.62
N SER A 77 0.15 6.94 13.82
CA SER A 77 -0.76 6.92 14.97
C SER A 77 -0.69 8.20 15.82
N LYS A 78 -1.85 8.64 16.36
CA LYS A 78 -1.97 9.71 17.38
C LYS A 78 -1.14 9.44 18.62
N SER A 79 -0.72 8.20 18.83
CA SER A 79 0.12 7.79 19.93
C SER A 79 1.61 8.06 19.73
N ILE A 80 2.07 8.67 18.63
CA ILE A 80 3.50 8.96 18.42
C ILE A 80 4.10 9.84 19.54
N PHE A 81 3.32 10.77 20.09
CA PHE A 81 3.74 11.59 21.22
C PHE A 81 3.85 10.79 22.53
N PRO A 82 2.82 10.04 22.99
CA PRO A 82 2.97 9.10 24.10
C PRO A 82 4.10 8.08 23.89
N LEU A 83 4.37 7.65 22.66
CA LEU A 83 5.44 6.72 22.32
C LEU A 83 6.83 7.32 22.44
N PHE A 84 7.01 8.58 22.06
CA PHE A 84 8.29 9.27 22.19
C PHE A 84 8.64 9.53 23.66
N PHE A 85 7.64 9.88 24.48
CA PHE A 85 7.83 10.20 25.91
C PHE A 85 7.72 8.99 26.85
N PHE A 86 6.93 7.97 26.51
CA PHE A 86 6.73 6.76 27.33
C PHE A 86 7.22 5.49 26.62
N ASN A 87 8.25 5.61 25.78
CA ASN A 87 8.77 4.52 24.94
C ASN A 87 9.09 3.25 25.75
N MET A 88 9.64 3.46 26.96
CA MET A 88 9.98 2.41 27.91
C MET A 88 8.77 1.52 28.22
N PHE A 89 7.61 2.09 28.55
CA PHE A 89 6.40 1.35 28.93
C PHE A 89 5.50 0.99 27.75
N TYR A 90 5.44 1.87 26.75
CA TYR A 90 4.50 1.73 25.65
C TYR A 90 4.91 0.60 24.70
N ALA A 91 6.18 0.51 24.31
CA ALA A 91 6.63 -0.49 23.33
C ALA A 91 6.34 -1.95 23.77
N PRO A 92 6.57 -2.35 25.05
CA PRO A 92 6.16 -3.67 25.54
C PRO A 92 4.65 -3.90 25.50
N ILE A 93 3.87 -2.95 26.01
CA ILE A 93 2.41 -3.08 26.09
C ILE A 93 1.83 -3.19 24.68
N TYR A 94 2.37 -2.43 23.74
CA TYR A 94 1.95 -2.41 22.35
C TYR A 94 2.36 -3.69 21.61
N TYR A 95 3.61 -4.14 21.74
CA TYR A 95 4.05 -5.42 21.18
C TYR A 95 3.17 -6.58 21.66
N TYR A 96 2.86 -6.62 22.96
CA TYR A 96 1.95 -7.61 23.53
C TYR A 96 0.54 -7.53 22.92
N ARG A 97 -0.03 -6.32 22.76
CA ARG A 97 -1.38 -6.14 22.19
C ARG A 97 -1.47 -6.54 20.71
N VAL A 98 -0.44 -6.23 19.93
CA VAL A 98 -0.46 -6.37 18.46
C VAL A 98 0.02 -7.75 18.01
N LYS A 99 1.15 -8.23 18.54
CA LYS A 99 1.74 -9.50 18.11
C LYS A 99 1.19 -10.70 18.87
N ILE A 100 0.94 -10.56 20.18
CA ILE A 100 0.45 -11.69 21.01
C ILE A 100 -1.08 -11.75 21.01
N LYS A 101 -1.77 -10.63 21.29
CA LYS A 101 -3.24 -10.58 21.32
C LYS A 101 -3.90 -10.32 19.96
N LYS A 102 -3.14 -10.14 18.87
CA LYS A 102 -3.63 -9.90 17.50
C LYS A 102 -4.72 -8.82 17.37
N ARG A 103 -4.69 -7.77 18.20
CA ARG A 103 -5.69 -6.68 18.07
C ARG A 103 -5.38 -5.83 16.83
N PRO A 104 -6.39 -5.48 16.00
CA PRO A 104 -6.19 -4.60 14.86
C PRO A 104 -5.77 -3.20 15.33
N LEU A 105 -4.83 -2.61 14.59
CA LEU A 105 -4.25 -1.30 14.89
C LEU A 105 -5.27 -0.18 14.65
N ARG A 106 -5.57 0.60 15.68
CA ARG A 106 -6.42 1.80 15.57
C ARG A 106 -5.58 3.00 15.13
N ASN A 107 -5.32 3.10 13.83
CA ASN A 107 -4.77 4.33 13.24
C ASN A 107 -5.90 5.36 13.05
N THR A 108 -5.81 6.49 13.75
CA THR A 108 -6.85 7.54 13.76
C THR A 108 -6.34 8.92 13.31
N ILE A 109 -5.09 9.01 12.82
CA ILE A 109 -4.62 10.20 12.08
C ILE A 109 -4.80 9.92 10.60
N ASN A 110 -5.42 10.87 9.90
CA ASN A 110 -5.42 10.95 8.44
C ASN A 110 -3.98 10.82 7.94
N LYS A 111 -3.65 9.68 7.35
CA LYS A 111 -2.38 9.52 6.63
C LYS A 111 -2.39 10.53 5.48
N PRO A 112 -1.31 11.28 5.23
CA PRO A 112 -1.15 11.88 3.91
C PRO A 112 -1.21 10.73 2.89
N GLU A 113 -2.00 10.90 1.84
CA GLU A 113 -2.22 9.92 0.77
C GLU A 113 -0.87 9.52 0.15
N SER A 114 -0.22 8.52 0.74
CA SER A 114 0.97 7.91 0.18
C SER A 114 0.51 6.92 -0.86
N LYS A 115 0.78 7.24 -2.13
CA LYS A 115 0.72 6.34 -3.28
C LYS A 115 1.60 5.10 -3.03
N THR A 116 1.10 4.13 -2.26
CA THR A 116 1.51 2.72 -2.31
C THR A 116 0.44 1.90 -1.58
N PRO A 117 -0.31 1.03 -2.29
CA PRO A 117 -1.49 0.37 -1.75
C PRO A 117 -1.07 -0.78 -0.83
N SER A 118 -1.45 -0.73 0.44
CA SER A 118 -1.45 -1.91 1.30
C SER A 118 -2.85 -2.14 1.85
N ALA A 119 -3.53 -3.12 1.26
CA ALA A 119 -4.59 -3.91 1.86
C ALA A 119 -5.76 -3.11 2.47
N ASN A 120 -6.48 -2.39 1.61
CA ASN A 120 -7.90 -2.71 1.55
C ASN A 120 -7.93 -4.16 1.07
N LEU A 121 -8.48 -5.07 1.87
CA LEU A 121 -9.08 -6.27 1.28
C LEU A 121 -10.25 -5.75 0.45
N ILE A 122 -9.93 -5.25 -0.75
CA ILE A 122 -10.82 -5.37 -1.89
C ILE A 122 -10.97 -6.89 -1.94
N GLU A 123 -12.15 -7.39 -1.58
CA GLU A 123 -12.41 -8.81 -1.78
C GLU A 123 -12.07 -9.11 -3.26
N GLU A 124 -11.50 -10.26 -3.57
CA GLU A 124 -11.10 -10.60 -4.95
C GLU A 124 -12.25 -10.31 -5.95
N SER A 125 -13.49 -10.51 -5.48
CA SER A 125 -14.75 -10.13 -6.13
C SER A 125 -14.91 -8.63 -6.43
N ASP A 126 -14.51 -7.73 -5.53
CA ASP A 126 -14.59 -6.28 -5.76
C ASP A 126 -13.58 -5.85 -6.83
N PHE A 127 -12.42 -6.50 -6.89
CA PHE A 127 -11.40 -6.22 -7.90
C PHE A 127 -11.81 -6.72 -9.29
N GLU A 128 -12.34 -7.94 -9.37
CA GLU A 128 -12.95 -8.50 -10.59
C GLU A 128 -14.08 -7.59 -11.09
N LYS A 129 -14.96 -7.14 -10.18
CA LYS A 129 -16.06 -6.24 -10.51
C LYS A 129 -15.56 -4.92 -11.07
N MET A 130 -14.60 -4.26 -10.41
CA MET A 130 -14.01 -3.00 -10.89
C MET A 130 -13.33 -3.17 -12.26
N THR A 131 -12.61 -4.28 -12.44
CA THR A 131 -11.94 -4.61 -13.72
C THR A 131 -12.99 -4.76 -14.83
N ARG A 132 -14.06 -5.49 -14.56
CA ARG A 132 -15.17 -5.67 -15.50
C ARG A 132 -15.86 -4.36 -15.84
N GLU A 133 -16.23 -3.58 -14.82
CA GLU A 133 -16.85 -2.26 -15.00
C GLU A 133 -15.98 -1.31 -15.81
N SER A 134 -14.66 -1.32 -15.58
CA SER A 134 -13.72 -0.47 -16.34
C SER A 134 -13.68 -0.86 -17.81
N ILE A 135 -13.57 -2.16 -18.12
CA ILE A 135 -13.54 -2.63 -19.52
C ILE A 135 -14.87 -2.35 -20.21
N MET A 136 -15.99 -2.58 -19.50
CA MET A 136 -17.32 -2.27 -20.03
C MET A 136 -17.50 -0.78 -20.30
N GLY A 137 -17.00 0.09 -19.43
CA GLY A 137 -17.05 1.54 -19.64
C GLY A 137 -16.26 2.00 -20.87
N ILE A 138 -15.07 1.42 -21.10
CA ILE A 138 -14.30 1.73 -22.31
C ILE A 138 -15.01 1.21 -23.57
N LEU A 139 -15.54 -0.01 -23.55
CA LEU A 139 -16.31 -0.56 -24.68
C LEU A 139 -17.58 0.27 -24.96
N GLU A 140 -18.26 0.75 -23.92
CA GLU A 140 -19.41 1.64 -24.04
C GLU A 140 -19.00 2.94 -24.74
N LEU A 141 -17.90 3.56 -24.31
CA LEU A 141 -17.35 4.77 -24.93
C LEU A 141 -17.00 4.52 -26.40
N TRP A 142 -16.28 3.43 -26.72
CA TRP A 142 -15.96 3.06 -28.10
C TRP A 142 -17.20 2.78 -28.96
N SER A 143 -18.28 2.28 -28.36
CA SER A 143 -19.54 1.98 -29.04
C SER A 143 -20.38 3.22 -29.37
N SER A 144 -20.08 4.40 -28.81
CA SER A 144 -20.92 5.58 -28.96
C SER A 144 -20.16 6.81 -29.48
N LYS A 145 -20.41 7.16 -30.75
CA LYS A 145 -19.96 8.43 -31.35
C LYS A 145 -20.35 9.64 -30.51
N VAL A 146 -21.59 9.63 -29.99
CA VAL A 146 -22.14 10.75 -29.22
C VAL A 146 -21.38 10.94 -27.91
N GLU A 147 -21.04 9.86 -27.20
CA GLU A 147 -20.27 9.97 -25.95
C GLU A 147 -18.83 10.39 -26.20
N GLN A 148 -18.20 9.93 -27.30
CA GLN A 148 -16.86 10.39 -27.69
C GLN A 148 -16.83 11.89 -27.99
N ILE A 149 -17.84 12.41 -28.72
CA ILE A 149 -17.94 13.85 -29.02
C ILE A 149 -18.13 14.65 -27.71
N LYS A 150 -19.01 14.20 -26.81
CA LYS A 150 -19.16 14.83 -25.49
C LYS A 150 -17.85 14.82 -24.70
N TYR A 151 -17.07 13.73 -24.81
CA TYR A 151 -15.78 13.64 -24.15
C TYR A 151 -14.82 14.73 -24.66
N GLN A 152 -14.74 14.93 -25.98
CA GLN A 152 -13.96 16.01 -26.59
C GLN A 152 -14.43 17.40 -26.18
N GLU A 153 -15.74 17.62 -26.11
CA GLU A 153 -16.30 18.90 -25.63
C GLU A 153 -15.95 19.18 -24.16
N SER A 154 -15.85 18.14 -23.34
CA SER A 154 -15.48 18.26 -21.92
C SER A 154 -13.99 18.46 -21.67
N GLN A 155 -13.14 18.08 -22.64
CA GLN A 155 -11.68 18.14 -22.56
C GLN A 155 -11.11 18.72 -23.87
N ALA A 156 -11.33 20.01 -24.10
CA ALA A 156 -10.94 20.67 -25.36
C ALA A 156 -9.44 20.67 -25.65
N ASP A 157 -8.59 20.48 -24.63
CA ASP A 157 -7.13 20.56 -24.74
C ASP A 157 -6.45 19.20 -25.03
N ILE A 158 -7.21 18.09 -25.06
CA ILE A 158 -6.67 16.75 -25.34
C ILE A 158 -7.11 16.25 -26.70
N ASN A 159 -6.24 15.49 -27.37
CA ASN A 159 -6.62 14.72 -28.53
C ASN A 159 -7.37 13.47 -28.07
N VAL A 160 -8.71 13.51 -28.12
CA VAL A 160 -9.54 12.39 -27.63
C VAL A 160 -9.32 11.12 -28.45
N THR A 161 -8.98 11.23 -29.74
CA THR A 161 -8.61 10.06 -30.53
C THR A 161 -7.45 9.32 -29.87
N GLU A 162 -6.35 10.01 -29.59
CA GLU A 162 -5.18 9.42 -28.93
C GLU A 162 -5.54 8.82 -27.56
N GLU A 163 -6.28 9.57 -26.75
CA GLU A 163 -6.71 9.14 -25.42
C GLU A 163 -7.54 7.85 -25.46
N LEU A 164 -8.44 7.68 -26.44
CA LEU A 164 -9.25 6.46 -26.58
C LEU A 164 -8.38 5.21 -26.80
N PHE A 165 -7.30 5.33 -27.59
CA PHE A 165 -6.35 4.23 -27.80
C PHE A 165 -5.52 3.99 -26.53
N GLN A 166 -5.06 5.05 -25.87
CA GLN A 166 -4.27 4.94 -24.64
C GLN A 166 -5.07 4.30 -23.51
N GLN A 167 -6.31 4.70 -23.30
CA GLN A 167 -7.19 4.12 -22.27
C GLN A 167 -7.38 2.61 -22.45
N TRP A 168 -7.55 2.15 -23.70
CA TRP A 168 -7.63 0.71 -23.96
C TRP A 168 -6.30 0.01 -23.62
N ASN A 169 -5.17 0.53 -24.09
CA ASN A 169 -3.85 -0.06 -23.87
C ASN A 169 -3.46 -0.10 -22.39
N ASP A 170 -3.85 0.91 -21.62
CA ASP A 170 -3.58 1.00 -20.18
C ASP A 170 -4.42 -0.01 -19.39
N LEU A 171 -5.63 -0.31 -19.86
CA LEU A 171 -6.57 -1.17 -19.16
C LEU A 171 -6.45 -2.65 -19.55
N PHE A 172 -6.28 -2.95 -20.83
CA PHE A 172 -6.33 -4.32 -21.34
C PHE A 172 -4.94 -4.85 -21.68
N ILE A 173 -4.43 -5.74 -20.83
CA ILE A 173 -3.17 -6.45 -21.05
C ILE A 173 -3.49 -7.93 -21.29
N VAL A 174 -3.25 -8.43 -22.51
CA VAL A 174 -3.59 -9.82 -22.93
C VAL A 174 -3.05 -10.90 -21.96
N ASP A 175 -1.89 -10.68 -21.36
CA ASP A 175 -1.25 -11.63 -20.44
C ASP A 175 -1.53 -11.37 -18.96
N SER A 176 -2.42 -10.42 -18.64
CA SER A 176 -2.89 -10.20 -17.27
C SER A 176 -3.66 -11.42 -16.76
N LYS A 177 -3.23 -11.92 -15.60
CA LYS A 177 -3.92 -13.00 -14.88
C LYS A 177 -5.32 -12.55 -14.45
N GLU A 178 -5.40 -11.30 -14.01
CA GLU A 178 -6.60 -10.66 -13.49
C GLU A 178 -7.72 -10.58 -14.54
N ILE A 179 -7.39 -10.17 -15.77
CA ILE A 179 -8.35 -10.12 -16.87
C ILE A 179 -8.82 -11.52 -17.25
N ARG A 180 -7.90 -12.50 -17.29
CA ARG A 180 -8.25 -13.90 -17.60
C ARG A 180 -9.13 -14.56 -16.55
N GLU A 181 -9.04 -14.12 -15.29
CA GLU A 181 -9.89 -14.62 -14.20
C GLU A 181 -11.25 -13.89 -14.14
N THR A 182 -11.29 -12.61 -14.55
CA THR A 182 -12.51 -11.77 -14.55
C THR A 182 -13.50 -12.15 -15.66
N PHE A 183 -13.01 -12.60 -16.81
CA PHE A 183 -13.83 -12.88 -18.00
C PHE A 183 -13.82 -14.37 -18.35
N SER A 184 -14.97 -14.87 -18.78
CA SER A 184 -15.05 -16.23 -19.34
C SER A 184 -14.18 -16.35 -20.60
N ASN A 185 -13.76 -17.57 -20.94
CA ASN A 185 -12.94 -17.81 -22.14
C ASN A 185 -13.55 -17.25 -23.44
N GLN A 186 -14.89 -17.22 -23.54
CA GLN A 186 -15.60 -16.65 -24.68
C GLN A 186 -15.51 -15.12 -24.70
N GLU A 187 -15.76 -14.47 -23.56
CA GLU A 187 -15.65 -13.01 -23.43
C GLU A 187 -14.20 -12.55 -23.65
N PHE A 188 -13.25 -13.25 -23.04
CA PHE A 188 -11.83 -12.96 -23.22
C PHE A 188 -11.41 -13.06 -24.69
N ALA A 189 -11.91 -14.04 -25.44
CA ALA A 189 -11.64 -14.15 -26.87
C ALA A 189 -12.18 -12.95 -27.68
N LEU A 190 -13.35 -12.42 -27.30
CA LEU A 190 -13.90 -11.20 -27.91
C LEU A 190 -13.04 -9.97 -27.60
N LEU A 191 -12.60 -9.83 -26.34
CA LEU A 191 -11.71 -8.73 -25.94
C LEU A 191 -10.37 -8.78 -26.67
N VAL A 192 -9.79 -9.97 -26.84
CA VAL A 192 -8.56 -10.17 -27.64
C VAL A 192 -8.79 -9.83 -29.11
N GLN A 193 -9.97 -10.13 -29.67
CA GLN A 193 -10.30 -9.72 -31.03
C GLN A 193 -10.35 -8.20 -31.16
N PHE A 194 -10.95 -7.51 -30.20
CA PHE A 194 -11.00 -6.04 -30.17
C PHE A 194 -9.61 -5.43 -30.01
N ASP A 195 -8.82 -5.94 -29.07
CA ASP A 195 -7.44 -5.53 -28.81
C ASP A 195 -6.57 -5.59 -30.08
N LYS A 196 -6.66 -6.71 -30.81
CA LYS A 196 -5.97 -6.86 -32.08
C LYS A 196 -6.38 -5.78 -33.09
N GLN A 197 -7.68 -5.51 -33.23
CA GLN A 197 -8.17 -4.49 -34.16
C GLN A 197 -7.74 -3.08 -33.74
N ILE A 198 -7.69 -2.79 -32.44
CA ILE A 198 -7.16 -1.53 -31.89
C ILE A 198 -5.69 -1.39 -32.27
N HIS A 199 -4.87 -2.41 -32.02
CA HIS A 199 -3.44 -2.38 -32.33
C HIS A 199 -3.17 -2.26 -33.84
N ASP A 200 -3.90 -3.01 -34.68
CA ASP A 200 -3.77 -2.92 -36.13
C ASP A 200 -4.09 -1.49 -36.64
N ASN A 201 -5.06 -0.79 -36.04
CA ASN A 201 -5.38 0.59 -36.40
C ASN A 201 -4.37 1.60 -35.82
N TYR A 202 -3.87 1.37 -34.61
CA TYR A 202 -2.82 2.19 -33.99
C TYR A 202 -1.57 2.23 -34.88
N GLU A 203 -1.14 1.06 -35.38
CA GLU A 203 0.01 0.94 -36.29
C GLU A 203 -0.22 1.66 -37.63
N LYS A 204 -1.43 1.58 -38.20
CA LYS A 204 -1.78 2.30 -39.45
C LYS A 204 -1.71 3.82 -39.28
N LEU A 205 -2.13 4.33 -38.12
CA LEU A 205 -2.09 5.76 -37.82
C LEU A 205 -0.65 6.26 -37.59
N ASN A 206 0.31 5.36 -37.37
CA ASN A 206 1.73 5.67 -37.17
C ASN A 206 1.94 6.81 -36.15
N GLN A 207 1.17 6.77 -35.06
CA GLN A 207 1.17 7.76 -33.96
C GLN A 207 0.77 9.19 -34.36
N ASN A 208 0.31 9.41 -35.60
CA ASN A 208 -0.26 10.67 -36.04
C ASN A 208 -1.78 10.63 -35.87
N PHE A 209 -2.24 10.86 -34.65
CA PHE A 209 -3.66 10.90 -34.33
C PHE A 209 -4.31 12.14 -34.93
N ILE A 210 -5.26 11.92 -35.84
CA ILE A 210 -6.13 12.98 -36.33
C ILE A 210 -7.16 13.36 -35.27
N GLU A 211 -7.68 14.57 -35.37
CA GLU A 211 -8.73 15.07 -34.47
C GLU A 211 -9.96 14.15 -34.50
N LEU A 212 -10.64 14.04 -33.35
CA LEU A 212 -11.77 13.12 -33.21
C LEU A 212 -12.85 13.33 -34.28
N ASN A 213 -13.14 14.59 -34.61
CA ASN A 213 -14.15 14.95 -35.62
C ASN A 213 -13.84 14.38 -37.01
N ASP A 214 -12.57 14.24 -37.35
CA ASP A 214 -12.15 13.63 -38.61
C ASP A 214 -12.08 12.10 -38.46
N PHE A 215 -11.61 11.61 -37.31
CA PHE A 215 -11.49 10.18 -37.03
C PHE A 215 -12.84 9.46 -37.10
N VAL A 216 -13.90 10.02 -36.55
CA VAL A 216 -15.25 9.41 -36.52
C VAL A 216 -15.89 9.25 -37.90
N GLU A 217 -15.30 9.81 -38.95
CA GLU A 217 -15.76 9.65 -40.34
C GLU A 217 -14.97 8.57 -41.10
N THR A 218 -13.84 8.11 -40.55
CA THR A 218 -12.98 7.07 -41.13
C THR A 218 -13.64 5.69 -41.11
N ASP A 219 -13.19 4.81 -41.99
CA ASP A 219 -13.67 3.42 -42.01
C ASP A 219 -13.08 2.61 -40.85
N GLU A 220 -11.85 2.92 -40.44
CA GLU A 220 -11.19 2.37 -39.26
C GLU A 220 -12.03 2.58 -37.99
N TRP A 221 -12.51 3.82 -37.77
CA TRP A 221 -13.38 4.11 -36.63
C TRP A 221 -14.72 3.35 -36.73
N LYS A 222 -15.35 3.28 -37.91
CA LYS A 222 -16.63 2.55 -38.08
C LYS A 222 -16.48 1.07 -37.76
N GLU A 223 -15.39 0.46 -38.19
CA GLU A 223 -15.08 -0.94 -37.89
C GLU A 223 -14.89 -1.16 -36.39
N LEU A 224 -14.10 -0.31 -35.73
CA LEU A 224 -13.88 -0.37 -34.28
C LEU A 224 -15.16 -0.13 -33.49
N ASN A 225 -15.93 0.89 -33.85
CA ASN A 225 -17.20 1.23 -33.21
C ASN A 225 -18.23 0.09 -33.34
N LEU A 226 -18.34 -0.51 -34.53
CA LEU A 226 -19.25 -1.63 -34.76
C LEU A 226 -18.82 -2.88 -33.97
N LEU A 227 -17.51 -3.16 -33.93
CA LEU A 227 -16.97 -4.28 -33.15
C LEU A 227 -17.20 -4.05 -31.65
N ALA A 228 -16.89 -2.87 -31.13
CA ALA A 228 -17.14 -2.49 -29.74
C ALA A 228 -18.62 -2.62 -29.38
N THR A 229 -19.52 -2.11 -30.23
CA THR A 229 -20.97 -2.21 -30.05
C THR A 229 -21.43 -3.66 -29.94
N LYS A 230 -20.91 -4.54 -30.80
CA LYS A 230 -21.25 -5.96 -30.78
C LYS A 230 -20.78 -6.61 -29.49
N ILE A 231 -19.53 -6.41 -29.11
CA ILE A 231 -18.93 -6.99 -27.91
C ILE A 231 -19.64 -6.49 -26.66
N PHE A 232 -19.87 -5.18 -26.55
CA PHE A 232 -20.56 -4.57 -25.41
C PHE A 232 -21.96 -5.16 -25.19
N LYS A 233 -22.72 -5.43 -26.26
CA LYS A 233 -24.02 -6.12 -26.16
C LYS A 233 -23.87 -7.56 -25.69
N GLU A 234 -22.96 -8.33 -26.30
CA GLU A 234 -22.73 -9.73 -25.94
C GLU A 234 -22.28 -9.91 -24.48
N LEU A 235 -21.54 -8.94 -23.92
CA LEU A 235 -21.08 -8.95 -22.53
C LEU A 235 -22.14 -8.46 -21.52
N ASN A 236 -23.16 -7.69 -21.96
CA ASN A 236 -24.25 -7.18 -21.11
C ASN A 236 -25.50 -8.08 -21.09
N GLU A 237 -25.70 -8.91 -22.11
CA GLU A 237 -26.88 -9.79 -22.22
C GLU A 237 -26.74 -11.14 -21.46
N LYS A 238 -25.65 -11.33 -20.71
CA LYS A 238 -25.36 -12.51 -19.87
C LYS A 238 -25.39 -12.17 -18.38
#